data_AF-A0A854A5E0-F1
#
_entry.id   AF-A0A854A5E0-F1
#
_cell.length_a   1.000
_cell.length_b   1.000
_cell.length_c   1.000
_cell.angle_alpha   90.00
_cell.angle_beta   90.00
_cell.angle_gamma   90.00
#
_symmetry.space_group_name_H-M   'P 1'
#
loop_
_entity.id
_entity.type
_entity.pdbx_description
1 polymer ?
#
loop_
_entity_poly.entity_id
_entity_poly.type
_entity_poly.pdbx_seq_one_letter_code
_entity_poly.pdbx_strand_id
1 'polypeptide(L)'
;MSFALDSFNFGIVYKYRDVFLNGVLTTLETASVCLVLSVFFGIFVALMRMSKSAFLWRPAAAYIQFIRATPLLMQIYLVYYGLPALFAFGKNINELQTGLIALTIHTTPYMAEIIRAGIESIPRGQFEGAMSVGMSPFQRMLHVVLPQALANVTPPLIGQAAILIKDTSLLSIIAVTELMSAGLYMFSDSVVATESYLTTAACYLFIYVLLLLLSHLVRRKCGANWQTR
;
A
#
# COMPACT_ATOMS: atom_id res chain seq x y z
N MET A 1 23.52 -27.56 1.91
CA MET A 1 23.17 -26.16 2.25
C MET A 1 24.40 -25.24 2.38
N SER A 2 25.65 -25.73 2.29
CA SER A 2 26.86 -24.87 2.26
C SER A 2 27.23 -24.36 0.85
N PHE A 3 26.89 -25.10 -0.21
CA PHE A 3 27.28 -24.76 -1.60
C PHE A 3 26.83 -23.37 -2.07
N ALA A 4 25.67 -22.88 -1.60
CA ALA A 4 25.11 -21.60 -2.03
C ALA A 4 25.74 -20.37 -1.32
N LEU A 5 26.34 -20.54 -0.14
CA LEU A 5 26.98 -19.45 0.60
C LEU A 5 28.48 -19.35 0.27
N ASP A 6 29.14 -20.48 0.03
CA ASP A 6 30.55 -20.53 -0.39
C ASP A 6 30.77 -19.94 -1.80
N SER A 7 29.70 -19.80 -2.59
CA SER A 7 29.70 -19.22 -3.93
C SER A 7 29.14 -17.79 -4.01
N PHE A 8 28.64 -17.22 -2.90
CA PHE A 8 28.04 -15.89 -2.90
C PHE A 8 29.10 -14.79 -2.86
N ASN A 9 29.21 -14.00 -3.91
CA ASN A 9 30.23 -12.95 -3.99
C ASN A 9 29.77 -11.64 -3.33
N PHE A 10 30.06 -11.46 -2.03
CA PHE A 10 29.74 -10.20 -1.34
C PHE A 10 30.46 -8.96 -1.93
N GLY A 11 31.61 -9.15 -2.58
CA GLY A 11 32.35 -8.07 -3.22
C GLY A 11 31.57 -7.44 -4.37
N ILE A 12 30.86 -8.25 -5.16
CA ILE A 12 30.02 -7.73 -6.24
C ILE A 12 28.85 -6.95 -5.66
N VAL A 13 28.20 -7.45 -4.62
CA VAL A 13 27.08 -6.75 -3.96
C VAL A 13 27.54 -5.40 -3.41
N TYR A 14 28.72 -5.33 -2.79
CA TYR A 14 29.27 -4.08 -2.27
C TYR A 14 29.58 -3.05 -3.37
N LYS A 15 29.94 -3.52 -4.58
CA LYS A 15 30.13 -2.65 -5.76
C LYS A 15 28.83 -1.94 -6.15
N TYR A 16 27.67 -2.59 -6.05
CA TYR A 16 26.35 -2.02 -6.40
C TYR A 16 25.59 -1.43 -5.20
N ARG A 17 26.23 -1.29 -4.03
CA ARG A 17 25.56 -0.83 -2.79
C ARG A 17 24.79 0.48 -2.97
N ASP A 18 25.34 1.44 -3.72
CA ASP A 18 24.72 2.76 -3.91
C ASP A 18 23.45 2.65 -4.77
N VAL A 19 23.44 1.74 -5.74
CA VAL A 19 22.27 1.43 -6.57
C VAL A 19 21.16 0.78 -5.73
N PHE A 20 21.51 -0.17 -4.85
CA PHE A 20 20.56 -0.77 -3.92
C PHE A 20 20.02 0.24 -2.89
N LEU A 21 20.87 1.11 -2.33
CA LEU A 21 20.44 2.15 -1.38
C LEU A 21 19.45 3.12 -2.03
N ASN A 22 19.75 3.60 -3.24
CA ASN A 22 18.82 4.43 -4.01
C ASN A 22 17.52 3.67 -4.32
N GLY A 23 17.60 2.40 -4.71
CA GLY A 23 16.43 1.57 -4.96
C GLY A 23 15.54 1.43 -3.72
N VAL A 24 16.12 1.19 -2.54
CA VAL A 24 15.40 1.16 -1.25
C VAL A 24 14.71 2.49 -0.97
N LEU A 25 15.40 3.61 -1.14
CA LEU A 25 14.84 4.95 -0.91
C LEU A 25 13.65 5.21 -1.84
N THR A 26 13.80 4.97 -3.14
CA THR A 26 12.72 5.13 -4.14
C THR A 26 11.52 4.23 -3.81
N THR A 27 11.76 2.96 -3.42
CA THR A 27 10.69 2.04 -3.00
C THR A 27 9.92 2.59 -1.79
N LEU A 28 10.62 3.06 -0.76
CA LEU A 28 10.00 3.60 0.45
C LEU A 28 9.26 4.91 0.19
N GLU A 29 9.83 5.81 -0.60
CA GLU A 29 9.18 7.07 -1.00
C GLU A 29 7.89 6.79 -1.79
N THR A 30 7.99 5.96 -2.82
CA THR A 30 6.85 5.59 -3.68
C THR A 30 5.74 4.94 -2.87
N ALA A 31 6.08 3.95 -2.02
CA ALA A 31 5.09 3.29 -1.18
C ALA A 31 4.45 4.25 -0.17
N SER A 32 5.23 5.16 0.42
CA SER A 32 4.71 6.13 1.40
C SER A 32 3.75 7.13 0.76
N VAL A 33 4.10 7.68 -0.41
CA VAL A 33 3.25 8.61 -1.16
C VAL A 33 1.96 7.92 -1.60
N CYS A 34 2.06 6.73 -2.20
CA CYS A 34 0.90 5.92 -2.59
C CYS A 34 0.00 5.58 -1.40
N LEU A 35 0.57 5.23 -0.25
CA LEU A 35 -0.21 4.92 0.94
C LEU A 35 -1.04 6.12 1.40
N VAL A 36 -0.43 7.31 1.47
CA VAL A 36 -1.12 8.55 1.86
C VAL A 36 -2.25 8.88 0.88
N LEU A 37 -1.96 8.84 -0.43
CA LEU A 37 -2.95 9.11 -1.47
C LEU A 37 -4.09 8.09 -1.45
N SER A 38 -3.79 6.81 -1.33
CA SER A 38 -4.80 5.75 -1.28
C SER A 38 -5.64 5.78 -0.02
N VAL A 39 -5.09 6.16 1.14
CA VAL A 39 -5.90 6.39 2.35
C VAL A 39 -6.82 7.57 2.13
N PHE A 40 -6.31 8.69 1.60
CA PHE A 40 -7.12 9.87 1.28
C PHE A 40 -8.29 9.52 0.34
N PHE A 41 -8.01 8.95 -0.83
CA PHE A 41 -9.06 8.53 -1.77
C PHE A 41 -9.93 7.40 -1.22
N GLY A 42 -9.35 6.50 -0.43
CA GLY A 42 -10.05 5.39 0.23
C GLY A 42 -11.14 5.87 1.19
N ILE A 43 -10.92 6.98 1.90
CA ILE A 43 -11.95 7.61 2.75
C ILE A 43 -13.17 8.01 1.91
N PHE A 44 -12.97 8.70 0.78
CA PHE A 44 -14.09 9.11 -0.08
C PHE A 44 -14.83 7.90 -0.66
N VAL A 45 -14.10 6.88 -1.12
CA VAL A 45 -14.71 5.67 -1.67
C VAL A 45 -15.46 4.89 -0.59
N ALA A 46 -14.94 4.81 0.63
CA ALA A 46 -15.63 4.20 1.78
C ALA A 46 -16.94 4.95 2.09
N LEU A 47 -16.91 6.28 2.17
CA LEU A 47 -18.09 7.10 2.42
C LEU A 47 -19.16 6.94 1.33
N MET A 48 -18.76 6.91 0.05
CA MET A 48 -19.67 6.62 -1.06
C MET A 48 -20.27 5.22 -0.93
N ARG A 49 -19.45 4.22 -0.58
CA ARG A 49 -19.86 2.82 -0.44
C ARG A 49 -20.86 2.60 0.70
N MET A 50 -20.76 3.38 1.78
CA MET A 50 -21.65 3.36 2.95
C MET A 50 -22.91 4.23 2.79
N SER A 51 -23.01 4.99 1.69
CA SER A 51 -24.16 5.85 1.45
C SER A 51 -25.44 5.05 1.21
N LYS A 52 -26.58 5.57 1.69
CA LYS A 52 -27.90 5.03 1.38
C LYS A 52 -28.29 5.27 -0.09
N SER A 53 -27.67 6.23 -0.76
CA SER A 53 -27.98 6.58 -2.15
C SER A 53 -27.40 5.54 -3.12
N ALA A 54 -28.26 4.93 -3.92
CA ALA A 54 -27.87 4.00 -4.98
C ALA A 54 -26.94 4.63 -6.01
N PHE A 55 -27.03 5.94 -6.23
CA PHE A 55 -26.16 6.67 -7.13
C PHE A 55 -24.71 6.76 -6.63
N LEU A 56 -24.50 6.68 -5.32
CA LEU A 56 -23.16 6.76 -4.72
C LEU A 56 -22.56 5.38 -4.47
N TRP A 57 -23.32 4.48 -3.85
CA TRP A 57 -22.74 3.19 -3.46
C TRP A 57 -22.52 2.25 -4.65
N ARG A 58 -23.35 2.30 -5.70
CA ARG A 58 -23.22 1.41 -6.86
C ARG A 58 -21.93 1.68 -7.66
N PRO A 59 -21.59 2.93 -8.05
CA PRO A 59 -20.32 3.19 -8.72
C PRO A 59 -19.11 2.87 -7.84
N ALA A 60 -19.16 3.19 -6.54
CA ALA A 60 -18.08 2.85 -5.61
C ALA A 60 -17.88 1.32 -5.51
N ALA A 61 -18.97 0.55 -5.42
CA ALA A 61 -18.91 -0.90 -5.41
C ALA A 61 -18.35 -1.46 -6.72
N ALA A 62 -18.77 -0.91 -7.88
CA ALA A 62 -18.26 -1.32 -9.18
C ALA A 62 -16.75 -1.03 -9.33
N TYR A 63 -16.31 0.16 -8.93
CA TYR A 63 -14.89 0.53 -8.92
C TYR A 63 -14.06 -0.43 -8.05
N ILE A 64 -14.52 -0.70 -6.82
CA ILE A 64 -13.85 -1.64 -5.91
C ILE A 64 -13.74 -3.03 -6.54
N GLN A 65 -14.85 -3.55 -7.08
CA GLN A 65 -14.88 -4.89 -7.70
C GLN A 65 -13.97 -4.96 -8.93
N PHE A 66 -14.02 -3.96 -9.81
CA PHE A 66 -13.23 -3.93 -11.04
C PHE A 66 -11.72 -3.94 -10.76
N ILE A 67 -11.26 -3.04 -9.88
CA ILE A 67 -9.83 -2.96 -9.54
C ILE A 67 -9.34 -4.22 -8.85
N ARG A 68 -10.13 -4.80 -7.93
CA ARG A 68 -9.75 -6.04 -7.24
C ARG A 68 -9.82 -7.28 -8.13
N ALA A 69 -10.65 -7.25 -9.17
CA ALA A 69 -10.77 -8.34 -10.13
C ALA A 69 -9.71 -8.29 -11.24
N THR A 70 -8.93 -7.21 -11.33
CA THR A 70 -7.93 -7.02 -12.39
C THR A 70 -6.52 -7.08 -11.82
N PRO A 71 -5.55 -7.73 -12.51
CA PRO A 71 -4.17 -7.77 -12.06
C PRO A 71 -3.54 -6.37 -12.03
N LEU A 72 -2.79 -6.05 -10.96
CA LEU A 72 -2.07 -4.78 -10.84
C LEU A 72 -1.13 -4.52 -12.03
N LEU A 73 -0.43 -5.56 -12.51
CA LEU A 73 0.46 -5.42 -13.67
C LEU A 73 -0.28 -4.89 -14.91
N MET A 74 -1.50 -5.36 -15.16
CA MET A 74 -2.32 -4.87 -16.27
C MET A 74 -2.79 -3.43 -16.03
N GLN A 75 -3.09 -3.07 -14.79
CA GLN A 75 -3.44 -1.69 -14.44
C GLN A 75 -2.25 -0.74 -14.69
N ILE A 76 -1.03 -1.14 -14.33
CA ILE A 76 0.19 -0.37 -14.61
C ILE A 76 0.35 -0.14 -16.11
N TYR A 77 0.20 -1.18 -16.94
CA TYR A 77 0.28 -1.03 -18.40
C TYR A 77 -0.81 -0.11 -18.97
N LEU A 78 -2.04 -0.24 -18.49
CA LEU A 78 -3.15 0.61 -18.94
C LEU A 78 -2.92 2.07 -18.59
N VAL A 79 -2.37 2.39 -17.41
CA VAL A 79 -2.03 3.77 -17.07
C VAL A 79 -0.84 4.24 -17.92
N TYR A 80 0.23 3.46 -18.02
CA TYR A 80 1.45 3.85 -18.73
C TYR A 80 1.24 4.09 -20.23
N TYR A 81 0.53 3.19 -20.92
CA TYR A 81 0.28 3.35 -22.35
C TYR A 81 -1.03 4.08 -22.65
N GLY A 82 -2.05 3.95 -21.80
CA GLY A 82 -3.38 4.52 -22.05
C GLY A 82 -3.48 6.00 -21.69
N LEU A 83 -2.84 6.46 -20.62
CA LEU A 83 -2.95 7.86 -20.19
C LEU A 83 -2.41 8.85 -21.24
N PRO A 84 -1.23 8.63 -21.87
CA PRO A 84 -0.74 9.49 -22.95
C PRO A 84 -1.54 9.39 -24.25
N ALA A 85 -2.18 8.25 -24.49
CA ALA A 85 -3.01 8.01 -25.67
C ALA A 85 -4.38 8.70 -25.58
N LEU A 86 -4.97 8.75 -24.38
CA LEU A 86 -6.29 9.33 -24.13
C LEU A 86 -6.23 10.82 -23.79
N PHE A 87 -5.16 11.27 -23.13
CA PHE A 87 -5.07 12.63 -22.62
C PHE A 87 -3.75 13.31 -22.99
N ALA A 88 -3.81 14.53 -23.51
CA ALA A 88 -2.62 15.29 -23.89
C ALA A 88 -1.66 15.54 -22.71
N PHE A 89 -2.18 15.75 -21.50
CA PHE A 89 -1.35 15.91 -20.30
C PHE A 89 -0.58 14.64 -19.94
N GLY A 90 -1.08 13.46 -20.36
CA GLY A 90 -0.44 12.17 -20.10
C GLY A 90 0.94 12.05 -20.73
N LYS A 91 1.22 12.79 -21.81
CA LYS A 91 2.54 12.79 -22.48
C LYS A 91 3.67 13.40 -21.66
N ASN A 92 3.33 14.20 -20.64
CA ASN A 92 4.30 14.86 -19.76
C ASN A 92 4.48 14.14 -18.41
N ILE A 93 3.83 12.99 -18.23
CA ILE A 93 3.89 12.22 -17.00
C ILE A 93 5.04 11.24 -17.11
N ASN A 94 5.99 11.31 -16.17
CA ASN A 94 7.13 10.40 -16.15
C ASN A 94 6.76 9.02 -15.57
N GLU A 95 7.71 8.09 -15.62
CA GLU A 95 7.56 6.70 -15.20
C GLU A 95 7.17 6.60 -13.72
N LEU A 96 7.83 7.39 -12.87
CA LEU A 96 7.56 7.41 -11.42
C LEU A 96 6.15 7.91 -11.13
N GLN A 97 5.74 9.02 -11.75
CA GLN A 97 4.38 9.57 -11.61
C GLN A 97 3.33 8.59 -12.13
N THR A 98 3.62 7.90 -13.22
CA THR A 98 2.75 6.83 -13.74
C THR A 98 2.61 5.70 -12.71
N GLY A 99 3.71 5.26 -12.14
CA GLY A 99 3.71 4.25 -11.08
C GLY A 99 2.90 4.68 -9.85
N LEU A 100 3.06 5.94 -9.42
CA LEU A 100 2.27 6.52 -8.33
C LEU A 100 0.78 6.51 -8.63
N ILE A 101 0.37 6.91 -9.85
CA ILE A 101 -1.04 6.91 -10.27
C ILE A 101 -1.59 5.47 -10.28
N ALA A 102 -0.89 4.53 -10.91
CA ALA A 102 -1.33 3.14 -11.04
C ALA A 102 -1.47 2.47 -9.67
N LEU A 103 -0.45 2.58 -8.80
CA LEU A 103 -0.48 2.03 -7.45
C LEU A 103 -1.55 2.69 -6.57
N THR A 104 -1.76 4.01 -6.72
CA THR A 104 -2.80 4.73 -5.97
C THR A 104 -4.20 4.23 -6.37
N ILE A 105 -4.47 4.11 -7.68
CA ILE A 105 -5.73 3.58 -8.21
C ILE A 105 -5.94 2.14 -7.73
N HIS A 106 -4.88 1.33 -7.75
CA HIS A 106 -4.94 -0.06 -7.32
C HIS A 106 -5.25 -0.22 -5.83
N THR A 107 -4.58 0.58 -4.99
CA THR A 107 -4.58 0.41 -3.53
C THR A 107 -5.80 1.07 -2.87
N THR A 108 -6.40 2.08 -3.51
CA THR A 108 -7.56 2.83 -3.00
C THR A 108 -8.75 1.93 -2.60
N PRO A 109 -9.18 0.94 -3.40
CA PRO A 109 -10.23 -0.01 -3.01
C PRO A 109 -9.90 -0.87 -1.78
N TYR A 110 -8.62 -1.18 -1.56
CA TYR A 110 -8.18 -1.89 -0.36
C TYR A 110 -8.34 -0.99 0.87
N MET A 111 -7.92 0.26 0.78
CA MET A 111 -8.12 1.25 1.85
C MET A 111 -9.59 1.49 2.14
N ALA A 112 -10.42 1.63 1.10
CA ALA A 112 -11.86 1.88 1.26
C ALA A 112 -12.56 0.79 2.06
N GLU A 113 -12.28 -0.48 1.77
CA GLU A 113 -12.90 -1.60 2.50
C GLU A 113 -12.32 -1.77 3.90
N ILE A 114 -11.02 -1.51 4.09
CA ILE A 114 -10.42 -1.52 5.43
C ILE A 114 -11.11 -0.46 6.32
N ILE A 115 -11.27 0.76 5.81
CA ILE A 115 -11.94 1.86 6.52
C ILE A 115 -13.41 1.52 6.79
N ARG A 116 -14.13 1.04 5.78
CA ARG A 116 -15.54 0.62 5.91
C ARG A 116 -15.71 -0.47 6.96
N ALA A 117 -14.91 -1.53 6.89
CA ALA A 117 -14.95 -2.64 7.85
C ALA A 117 -14.60 -2.15 9.26
N GLY A 118 -13.65 -1.24 9.40
CA GLY A 118 -13.33 -0.60 10.68
C GLY A 118 -14.51 0.14 11.30
N ILE A 119 -15.25 0.92 10.51
CA ILE A 119 -16.44 1.64 11.00
C ILE A 119 -17.58 0.67 11.32
N GLU A 120 -17.82 -0.33 10.48
CA GLU A 120 -18.90 -1.32 10.67
C GLU A 120 -18.63 -2.29 11.83
N SER A 121 -17.37 -2.47 12.21
CA SER A 121 -16.99 -3.34 13.34
C SER A 121 -17.39 -2.80 14.71
N ILE A 122 -17.82 -1.53 14.82
CA ILE A 122 -18.17 -0.92 16.09
C ILE A 122 -19.50 -1.49 16.62
N PRO A 123 -19.55 -2.02 17.86
CA PRO A 123 -20.76 -2.62 18.42
C PRO A 123 -21.94 -1.64 18.47
N ARG A 124 -23.15 -2.13 18.16
CA ARG A 124 -24.37 -1.32 18.21
C ARG A 124 -24.61 -0.65 19.56
N GLY A 125 -24.21 -1.29 20.66
CA GLY A 125 -24.31 -0.72 22.01
C GLY A 125 -23.56 0.62 22.19
N GLN A 126 -22.45 0.84 21.45
CA GLN A 126 -21.75 2.14 21.45
C GLN A 126 -22.62 3.22 20.80
N PHE A 127 -23.34 2.87 19.74
CA PHE A 127 -24.26 3.79 19.07
C PHE A 127 -25.49 4.09 19.93
N GLU A 128 -26.04 3.07 20.59
CA GLU A 128 -27.20 3.19 21.48
C GLU A 128 -26.85 3.99 22.74
N GLY A 129 -25.71 3.72 23.39
CA GLY A 129 -25.24 4.49 24.55
C GLY A 129 -25.03 5.96 24.24
N ALA A 130 -24.44 6.28 23.07
CA ALA A 130 -24.28 7.66 22.61
C ALA A 130 -25.63 8.36 22.37
N MET A 131 -26.62 7.64 21.84
CA MET A 131 -27.98 8.17 21.66
C MET A 131 -28.67 8.42 23.00
N SER A 132 -28.50 7.54 24.00
CA SER A 132 -29.11 7.67 25.32
C SER A 132 -28.64 8.89 26.09
N VAL A 133 -27.43 9.40 25.82
CA VAL A 133 -26.90 10.64 26.41
C VAL A 133 -27.14 11.87 25.52
N GLY A 134 -27.97 11.75 24.48
CA GLY A 134 -28.40 12.88 23.64
C GLY A 134 -27.41 13.33 22.57
N MET A 135 -26.41 12.51 22.20
CA MET A 135 -25.47 12.89 21.13
C MET A 135 -26.17 12.95 19.75
N SER A 136 -25.90 14.01 19.01
CA SER A 136 -26.29 14.10 17.60
C SER A 136 -25.55 13.06 16.74
N PRO A 137 -26.05 12.72 15.53
CA PRO A 137 -25.36 11.79 14.64
C PRO A 137 -23.90 12.17 14.35
N PHE A 138 -23.61 13.48 14.25
CA PHE A 138 -22.27 13.99 14.04
C PHE A 138 -21.39 13.82 15.29
N GLN A 139 -21.91 14.17 16.47
CA GLN A 139 -21.18 13.98 17.73
C GLN A 139 -20.86 12.51 17.99
N ARG A 140 -21.83 11.62 17.74
CA ARG A 140 -21.64 10.17 17.87
C ARG A 140 -20.57 9.65 16.91
N MET A 141 -20.59 10.09 15.65
CA MET A 141 -19.55 9.71 14.69
C MET A 141 -18.17 10.18 15.15
N LEU A 142 -18.05 11.46 15.52
CA LEU A 142 -16.77 12.08 15.85
C LEU A 142 -16.15 11.59 17.16
N HIS A 143 -16.94 11.44 18.22
CA HIS A 143 -16.43 11.19 19.57
C HIS A 143 -16.50 9.73 19.99
N VAL A 144 -17.32 8.90 19.34
CA VAL A 144 -17.51 7.49 19.72
C VAL A 144 -17.01 6.58 18.62
N VAL A 145 -17.52 6.72 17.40
CA VAL A 145 -17.28 5.76 16.31
C VAL A 145 -15.88 5.93 15.71
N LEU A 146 -15.51 7.15 15.28
CA LEU A 146 -14.23 7.39 14.60
C LEU A 146 -13.00 7.01 15.43
N PRO A 147 -12.89 7.36 16.73
CA PRO A 147 -11.73 6.98 17.53
C PRO A 147 -11.55 5.45 17.64
N GLN A 148 -12.66 4.72 17.81
CA GLN A 148 -12.64 3.25 17.87
C GLN A 148 -12.36 2.63 16.50
N ALA A 149 -12.97 3.18 15.43
CA ALA A 149 -12.75 2.71 14.07
C ALA A 149 -11.28 2.90 13.64
N LEU A 150 -10.65 4.03 13.98
CA LEU A 150 -9.23 4.27 13.73
C LEU A 150 -8.34 3.22 14.40
N ALA A 151 -8.66 2.83 15.63
CA ALA A 151 -7.95 1.74 16.32
C ALA A 151 -8.09 0.40 15.57
N ASN A 152 -9.27 0.10 15.04
CA ASN A 152 -9.54 -1.14 14.29
C ASN A 152 -8.94 -1.14 12.88
N VAL A 153 -8.83 0.04 12.26
CA VAL A 153 -8.26 0.25 10.91
C VAL A 153 -6.72 0.22 10.93
N THR A 154 -6.08 0.64 12.02
CA THR A 154 -4.61 0.74 12.08
C THR A 154 -3.90 -0.60 11.81
N PRO A 155 -4.27 -1.74 12.45
CA PRO A 155 -3.67 -3.04 12.19
C PRO A 155 -3.66 -3.50 10.71
N PRO A 156 -4.79 -3.49 9.97
CA PRO A 156 -4.79 -3.86 8.56
C PRO A 156 -4.11 -2.84 7.64
N LEU A 157 -4.09 -1.54 7.98
CA LEU A 157 -3.34 -0.55 7.18
C LEU A 157 -1.83 -0.86 7.11
N ILE A 158 -1.26 -1.34 8.21
CA ILE A 158 0.15 -1.76 8.25
C ILE A 158 0.38 -2.96 7.33
N GLY A 159 -0.54 -3.94 7.36
CA GLY A 159 -0.47 -5.08 6.44
C GLY A 159 -0.55 -4.64 4.98
N GLN A 160 -1.40 -3.66 4.68
CA GLN A 160 -1.53 -3.12 3.33
C GLN A 160 -0.29 -2.30 2.90
N ALA A 161 0.37 -1.60 3.82
CA ALA A 161 1.65 -0.95 3.55
C ALA A 161 2.74 -1.96 3.18
N ALA A 162 2.77 -3.12 3.85
CA ALA A 162 3.71 -4.20 3.54
C ALA A 162 3.47 -4.80 2.14
N ILE A 163 2.20 -4.93 1.74
CA ILE A 163 1.82 -5.37 0.39
C ILE A 163 2.26 -4.31 -0.64
N LEU A 164 1.94 -3.04 -0.38
CA LEU A 164 2.26 -1.94 -1.28
C LEU A 164 3.77 -1.81 -1.55
N ILE A 165 4.62 -2.00 -0.53
CA ILE A 165 6.08 -2.03 -0.69
C ILE A 165 6.50 -3.14 -1.66
N LYS A 166 5.84 -4.30 -1.65
CA LYS A 166 6.16 -5.38 -2.60
C LYS A 166 5.60 -5.06 -3.99
N ASP A 167 4.43 -4.45 -4.05
CA ASP A 167 3.79 -4.05 -5.31
C ASP A 167 4.63 -3.01 -6.08
N THR A 168 5.44 -2.18 -5.41
CA THR A 168 6.37 -1.27 -6.13
C THR A 168 7.37 -2.01 -7.01
N SER A 169 7.69 -3.29 -6.72
CA SER A 169 8.58 -4.10 -7.57
C SER A 169 8.07 -4.22 -8.99
N LEU A 170 6.74 -4.15 -9.19
CA LEU A 170 6.10 -4.16 -10.50
C LEU A 170 6.25 -2.81 -11.24
N LEU A 171 6.91 -1.80 -10.68
CA LEU A 171 7.23 -0.57 -11.41
C LEU A 171 8.53 -0.67 -12.21
N SER A 172 9.40 -1.65 -11.90
CA SER A 172 10.63 -1.92 -12.65
C SER A 172 10.41 -2.14 -14.15
N ILE A 173 9.26 -2.71 -14.51
CA ILE A 173 8.84 -2.99 -15.90
C ILE A 173 8.56 -1.73 -16.72
N ILE A 174 8.20 -0.62 -16.07
CA ILE A 174 8.10 0.69 -16.72
C ILE A 174 9.33 1.56 -16.40
N ALA A 175 10.47 0.92 -16.13
CA ALA A 175 11.77 1.56 -15.89
C ALA A 175 11.83 2.51 -14.68
N VAL A 176 10.95 2.36 -13.69
CA VAL A 176 11.14 3.05 -12.41
C VAL A 176 12.35 2.47 -11.68
N THR A 177 13.25 3.34 -11.22
CA THR A 177 14.51 2.96 -10.55
C THR A 177 14.29 2.67 -9.07
N GLU A 178 13.50 1.63 -8.79
CA GLU A 178 13.24 1.11 -7.44
C GLU A 178 14.09 -0.14 -7.12
N LEU A 179 13.86 -0.78 -5.96
CA LEU A 179 14.67 -1.88 -5.45
C LEU A 179 14.77 -3.11 -6.39
N MET A 180 13.68 -3.52 -7.05
CA MET A 180 13.75 -4.62 -8.04
C MET A 180 14.57 -4.20 -9.28
N SER A 181 14.43 -2.96 -9.72
CA SER A 181 15.23 -2.36 -10.79
C SER A 181 16.73 -2.37 -10.47
N ALA A 182 17.12 -2.14 -9.21
CA ALA A 182 18.51 -2.28 -8.76
C ALA A 182 19.06 -3.71 -8.94
N GLY A 183 18.26 -4.72 -8.60
CA GLY A 183 18.59 -6.13 -8.84
C GLY A 183 18.72 -6.46 -10.32
N LEU A 184 17.76 -6.02 -11.14
CA LEU A 184 17.80 -6.20 -12.59
C LEU A 184 19.01 -5.53 -13.22
N TYR A 185 19.39 -4.34 -12.74
CA TYR A 185 20.57 -3.62 -13.19
C TYR A 185 21.86 -4.40 -12.90
N MET A 186 22.05 -4.90 -11.67
CA MET A 186 23.22 -5.71 -11.33
C MET A 186 23.26 -7.02 -12.15
N PHE A 187 22.11 -7.67 -12.35
CA PHE A 187 22.03 -8.86 -13.18
C PHE A 187 22.40 -8.56 -14.63
N SER A 188 21.91 -7.46 -15.20
CA SER A 188 22.21 -7.09 -16.59
C SER A 188 23.66 -6.68 -16.79
N ASP A 189 24.28 -6.03 -15.80
CA ASP A 189 25.65 -5.49 -15.90
C ASP A 189 26.72 -6.54 -15.59
N SER A 190 26.46 -7.46 -14.65
CA SER A 190 27.45 -8.45 -14.18
C SER A 190 27.08 -9.91 -14.47
N VAL A 191 25.88 -10.19 -14.99
CA VAL A 191 25.40 -11.55 -15.32
C VAL A 191 25.37 -12.50 -14.10
N VAL A 192 25.20 -11.95 -12.89
CA VAL A 192 25.13 -12.70 -11.62
C VAL A 192 23.70 -12.76 -11.08
N ALA A 193 22.92 -13.75 -11.53
CA ALA A 193 21.51 -13.86 -11.15
C ALA A 193 21.31 -14.11 -9.66
N THR A 194 22.10 -15.02 -9.08
CA THR A 194 21.98 -15.45 -7.68
C THR A 194 22.17 -14.28 -6.72
N GLU A 195 23.29 -13.57 -6.82
CA GLU A 195 23.61 -12.40 -6.01
C GLU A 195 22.57 -11.30 -6.18
N SER A 196 22.10 -11.07 -7.40
CA SER A 196 21.14 -10.00 -7.71
C SER A 196 19.79 -10.22 -7.07
N TYR A 197 19.17 -11.37 -7.32
CA TYR A 197 17.82 -11.62 -6.81
C TYR A 197 17.83 -11.98 -5.33
N LEU A 198 18.86 -12.64 -4.79
CA LEU A 198 18.96 -12.88 -3.36
C LEU A 198 19.20 -11.59 -2.57
N THR A 199 20.04 -10.66 -3.06
CA THR A 199 20.22 -9.35 -2.42
C THR A 199 18.92 -8.57 -2.43
N THR A 200 18.25 -8.51 -3.59
CA THR A 200 16.94 -7.84 -3.74
C THR A 200 15.90 -8.42 -2.78
N ALA A 201 15.79 -9.75 -2.71
CA ALA A 201 14.88 -10.44 -1.80
C ALA A 201 15.23 -10.19 -0.32
N ALA A 202 16.52 -10.20 0.03
CA ALA A 202 16.98 -9.89 1.38
C ALA A 202 16.65 -8.44 1.78
N CYS A 203 16.80 -7.47 0.87
CA CYS A 203 16.39 -6.08 1.09
C CYS A 203 14.87 -5.96 1.31
N TYR A 204 14.04 -6.59 0.47
CA TYR A 204 12.58 -6.60 0.67
C TYR A 204 12.18 -7.25 1.99
N LEU A 205 12.84 -8.36 2.37
CA LEU A 205 12.62 -9.03 3.65
C LEU A 205 13.04 -8.14 4.83
N PHE A 206 14.18 -7.47 4.75
CA PHE A 206 14.65 -6.56 5.77
C PHE A 206 13.67 -5.40 5.99
N ILE A 207 13.19 -4.77 4.91
CA ILE A 207 12.17 -3.71 4.97
C ILE A 207 10.89 -4.26 5.63
N TYR A 208 10.45 -5.46 5.26
CA TYR A 208 9.27 -6.09 5.83
C TYR A 208 9.41 -6.35 7.34
N VAL A 209 10.55 -6.88 7.78
CA VAL A 209 10.84 -7.13 9.20
C VAL A 209 10.86 -5.81 9.98
N LEU A 210 11.48 -4.76 9.43
CA LEU A 210 11.49 -3.44 10.05
C LEU A 210 10.07 -2.89 10.21
N LEU A 211 9.23 -3.00 9.17
CA LEU A 211 7.83 -2.59 9.22
C LEU A 211 7.04 -3.38 10.28
N LEU A 212 7.27 -4.68 10.40
CA LEU A 212 6.64 -5.50 11.44
C LEU A 212 7.05 -5.07 12.85
N LEU A 213 8.34 -4.79 13.08
CA LEU A 213 8.83 -4.30 14.37
C LEU A 213 8.16 -2.98 14.73
N LEU A 214 8.12 -2.02 13.79
CA LEU A 214 7.41 -0.76 13.96
C LEU A 214 5.93 -0.98 14.24
N SER A 215 5.29 -1.94 13.56
CA SER A 215 3.89 -2.27 13.77
C SER A 215 3.59 -2.77 15.18
N HIS A 216 4.47 -3.60 15.74
CA HIS A 216 4.32 -4.11 17.10
C HIS A 216 4.44 -2.99 18.13
N LEU A 217 5.34 -2.03 17.90
CA LEU A 217 5.49 -0.85 18.75
C LEU A 217 4.24 0.04 18.70
N VAL A 218 3.70 0.29 17.51
CA VAL A 218 2.47 1.06 17.32
C VAL A 218 1.28 0.35 17.98
N ARG A 219 1.10 -0.96 17.75
CA ARG A 219 0.03 -1.76 18.38
C ARG A 219 0.10 -1.72 19.91
N ARG A 220 1.30 -1.80 20.50
CA ARG A 220 1.49 -1.69 21.95
C ARG A 220 1.06 -0.33 22.48
N LYS A 221 1.36 0.76 21.77
CA LYS A 221 0.98 2.14 22.15
C LYS A 221 -0.51 2.43 21.92
N CYS A 222 -1.10 1.94 20.83
CA CYS A 222 -2.52 2.12 20.50
C CYS A 222 -3.47 1.22 21.32
N GLY A 223 -2.92 0.44 22.26
CA GLY A 223 -3.69 -0.29 23.26
C GLY A 223 -4.18 -1.64 22.76
N ALA A 224 -3.39 -2.67 23.04
CA ALA A 224 -3.85 -4.06 23.10
C ALA A 224 -4.98 -4.31 24.14
N ASN A 225 -5.47 -3.25 24.83
CA ASN A 225 -6.55 -3.31 25.81
C ASN A 225 -7.95 -3.07 25.22
N TRP A 226 -8.10 -2.69 23.94
CA TRP A 226 -9.41 -2.43 23.34
C TRP A 226 -10.08 -3.66 22.70
N GLN A 227 -9.34 -4.77 22.55
CA GLN A 227 -9.85 -6.04 21.99
C GLN A 227 -10.19 -7.09 23.05
N THR A 228 -10.13 -6.75 24.33
CA THR A 228 -10.51 -7.64 25.43
C THR A 228 -11.70 -7.08 26.20
N ARG A 229 -12.90 -7.28 25.65
CA ARG A 229 -14.17 -7.48 26.39
C ARG A 229 -15.32 -7.69 25.41
#